data_AF-A0A7K4GWU1-F1
#
_entry.id   AF-A0A7K4GWU1-F1
#
_cell.length_a   1.000
_cell.length_b   1.000
_cell.length_c   1.000
_cell.angle_alpha   90.00
_cell.angle_beta   90.00
_cell.angle_gamma   90.00
#
_symmetry.space_group_name_H-M   'P 1'
#
loop_
_entity.id
_entity.type
_entity.pdbx_description
1 polymer ?
#
loop_
_entity_poly.entity_id
_entity_poly.type
_entity_poly.pdbx_seq_one_letter_code
_entity_poly.pdbx_strand_id
1 'polypeptide(L)'
;MGKHKKVDIRKRRQKLLKEKKKELQINSNQIEKKPLTELDLRLEKETKLYWIRALTGALSALIGRILFGLIGWFLFLWMLVWWFLFPFAVSFLILKYEYDKEEWTWKNIILPGIGIYFFSFMIVGVFLHTILYFIPNFSSILELYL
;
A
#
# COMPACT_ATOMS: atom_id res chain seq x y z
N MET A 1 44.13 12.23 57.97
CA MET A 1 44.33 11.02 57.12
C MET A 1 42.97 10.47 56.70
N GLY A 2 42.49 10.79 55.50
CA GLY A 2 41.21 10.27 54.99
C GLY A 2 41.36 8.82 54.53
N LYS A 3 40.61 7.89 55.15
CA LYS A 3 40.60 6.47 54.76
C LYS A 3 40.04 6.34 53.34
N HIS A 4 40.89 5.95 52.38
CA HIS A 4 40.45 5.59 51.03
C HIS A 4 39.53 4.36 51.13
N LYS A 5 38.23 4.58 50.94
CA LYS A 5 37.21 3.53 50.87
C LYS A 5 37.50 2.69 49.62
N LYS A 6 37.83 1.41 49.77
CA LYS A 6 38.01 0.47 48.64
C LYS A 6 36.70 0.43 47.85
N VAL A 7 36.66 1.12 46.72
CA VAL A 7 35.50 1.12 45.82
C VAL A 7 35.50 -0.21 45.08
N ASP A 8 34.47 -1.01 45.32
CA ASP A 8 34.29 -2.29 44.65
C ASP A 8 33.95 -2.03 43.16
N ILE A 9 34.93 -2.27 42.30
CA ILE A 9 34.92 -1.95 40.87
C ILE A 9 33.74 -2.64 40.17
N ARG A 10 33.36 -3.84 40.63
CA ARG A 10 32.23 -4.60 40.07
C ARG A 10 30.90 -3.88 40.27
N LYS A 11 30.65 -3.36 41.47
CA LYS A 11 29.41 -2.62 41.78
C LYS A 11 29.31 -1.32 40.97
N ARG A 12 30.44 -0.63 40.76
CA ARG A 12 30.49 0.59 39.96
C ARG A 12 30.19 0.33 38.48
N ARG A 13 30.75 -0.74 37.90
CA ARG A 13 30.45 -1.15 36.51
C ARG A 13 28.98 -1.49 36.29
N GLN A 14 28.38 -2.24 37.23
CA GLN A 14 26.96 -2.59 37.13
C GLN A 14 26.05 -1.37 37.20
N LYS A 15 26.41 -0.36 38.04
CA LYS A 15 25.66 0.89 38.12
C LYS A 15 25.72 1.69 36.81
N LEU A 16 26.92 1.83 36.24
CA LEU A 16 27.13 2.50 34.96
C LEU A 16 26.40 1.82 33.79
N LEU A 17 26.39 0.48 33.76
CA LEU A 17 25.64 -0.27 32.76
C LEU A 17 24.13 -0.09 32.87
N LYS A 18 23.59 -0.02 34.11
CA LYS A 18 22.17 0.27 34.33
C LYS A 18 21.80 1.70 33.93
N GLU A 19 22.67 2.68 34.20
CA GLU A 19 22.47 4.08 33.79
C GLU A 19 22.49 4.21 32.27
N LYS A 20 23.49 3.64 31.58
CA LYS A 20 23.53 3.61 30.11
C LYS A 20 22.32 2.90 29.48
N LYS A 21 21.85 1.81 30.08
CA LYS A 21 20.66 1.09 29.57
C LYS A 21 19.38 1.93 29.71
N LYS A 22 19.26 2.73 30.79
CA LYS A 22 18.15 3.67 30.97
C LYS A 22 18.22 4.82 29.96
N GLU A 23 19.40 5.40 29.73
CA GLU A 23 19.60 6.44 28.70
C GLU A 23 19.25 5.91 27.30
N LEU A 24 19.67 4.69 26.96
CA LEU A 24 19.33 4.04 25.70
C LEU A 24 17.83 3.76 25.55
N GLN A 25 17.13 3.37 26.63
CA GLN A 25 15.68 3.18 26.62
C GLN A 25 14.90 4.50 26.52
N ILE A 26 15.41 5.58 27.12
CA ILE A 26 14.81 6.91 26.97
C ILE A 26 14.98 7.42 25.53
N ASN A 27 16.16 7.23 24.94
CA ASN A 27 16.39 7.58 23.54
C ASN A 27 15.58 6.70 22.58
N SER A 28 15.36 5.42 22.85
CA SER A 28 14.49 4.58 22.00
C SER A 28 13.04 5.02 22.03
N ASN A 29 12.53 5.46 23.19
CA ASN A 29 11.16 5.96 23.33
C ASN A 29 10.99 7.37 22.75
N GLN A 30 12.07 8.15 22.58
CA GLN A 30 12.04 9.46 21.94
C GLN A 30 12.19 9.42 20.40
N ILE A 31 12.56 8.27 19.83
CA ILE A 31 12.63 8.08 18.36
C ILE A 31 11.23 8.02 17.72
N GLU A 32 10.15 7.85 18.49
CA GLU A 32 8.81 7.59 17.94
C GLU A 32 7.99 8.81 17.48
N LYS A 33 8.47 10.05 17.61
CA LYS A 33 7.70 11.21 17.12
C LYS A 33 8.61 12.25 16.47
N LYS A 34 9.21 11.92 15.32
CA LYS A 34 9.52 12.99 14.37
C LYS A 34 8.21 13.70 14.03
N PRO A 35 8.12 15.04 14.09
CA PRO A 35 6.94 15.73 13.58
C PRO A 35 6.83 15.35 12.10
N LEU A 36 5.78 14.62 11.73
CA LEU A 36 5.48 14.33 10.34
C LEU A 36 5.38 15.68 9.63
N THR A 37 6.33 15.93 8.74
CA THR A 37 6.29 17.13 7.91
C THR A 37 5.04 17.02 7.04
N GLU A 38 4.43 18.14 6.66
CA GLU A 38 3.26 18.14 5.75
C GLU A 38 3.52 17.35 4.46
N LEU A 39 4.78 17.37 3.99
CA LEU A 39 5.28 16.54 2.89
C LEU A 39 5.18 15.03 3.16
N ASP A 40 5.48 14.56 4.37
CA ASP A 40 5.42 13.15 4.73
C ASP A 40 3.97 12.64 4.73
N LEU A 41 3.03 13.46 5.25
CA LEU A 41 1.61 13.16 5.22
C LEU A 41 1.07 13.10 3.78
N ARG A 42 1.52 14.00 2.91
CA ARG A 42 1.15 13.98 1.48
C ARG A 42 1.70 12.75 0.77
N LEU A 43 2.97 12.42 0.99
CA LEU A 43 3.61 11.21 0.45
C LEU A 43 2.87 9.93 0.87
N GLU A 44 2.44 9.85 2.12
CA GLU A 44 1.70 8.69 2.62
C GLU A 44 0.31 8.57 1.96
N LYS A 45 -0.41 9.69 1.81
CA LYS A 45 -1.70 9.72 1.10
C LYS A 45 -1.56 9.31 -0.36
N GLU A 46 -0.58 9.87 -1.06
CA GLU A 46 -0.31 9.52 -2.46
C GLU A 46 0.06 8.02 -2.58
N THR A 47 0.93 7.51 -1.70
CA THR A 47 1.33 6.09 -1.69
C THR A 47 0.13 5.16 -1.48
N LYS A 48 -0.77 5.48 -0.53
CA LYS A 48 -2.01 4.70 -0.33
C LYS A 48 -2.87 4.69 -1.59
N LEU A 49 -3.03 5.85 -2.24
CA LEU A 49 -3.79 5.96 -3.48
C LEU A 49 -3.16 5.13 -4.61
N TYR A 50 -1.83 5.16 -4.74
CA TYR A 50 -1.10 4.30 -5.68
C TYR A 50 -1.35 2.80 -5.45
N TRP A 51 -1.31 2.35 -4.20
CA TRP A 51 -1.60 0.95 -3.87
C TRP A 51 -3.04 0.55 -4.13
N ILE A 52 -4.00 1.43 -3.81
CA ILE A 52 -5.41 1.21 -4.14
C ILE A 52 -5.56 1.03 -5.65
N ARG A 53 -4.91 1.88 -6.46
CA ARG A 53 -4.95 1.79 -7.93
C ARG A 53 -4.34 0.51 -8.47
N ALA A 54 -3.20 0.09 -7.92
CA ALA A 54 -2.59 -1.18 -8.29
C ALA A 54 -3.53 -2.36 -8.01
N LEU A 55 -4.18 -2.34 -6.84
CA LEU A 55 -5.16 -3.37 -6.46
C LEU A 55 -6.38 -3.35 -7.38
N THR A 56 -6.89 -2.17 -7.73
CA THR A 56 -8.00 -2.03 -8.69
C THR A 56 -7.64 -2.60 -10.05
N GLY A 57 -6.44 -2.31 -10.56
CA GLY A 57 -5.98 -2.80 -11.86
C GLY A 57 -5.95 -4.33 -11.87
N ALA A 58 -5.35 -4.91 -10.83
CA ALA A 58 -5.34 -6.36 -10.65
C ALA A 58 -6.75 -6.98 -10.56
N LEU A 59 -7.63 -6.42 -9.72
CA LEU A 59 -8.99 -6.93 -9.55
C LEU A 59 -9.84 -6.75 -10.81
N SER A 60 -9.71 -5.62 -11.50
CA SER A 60 -10.42 -5.36 -12.74
C SER A 60 -10.03 -6.36 -13.83
N ALA A 61 -8.75 -6.70 -13.96
CA ALA A 61 -8.26 -7.73 -14.88
C ALA A 61 -8.81 -9.12 -14.50
N LEU A 62 -8.80 -9.43 -13.21
CA LEU A 62 -9.30 -10.70 -12.68
C LEU A 62 -10.78 -10.87 -12.99
N ILE A 63 -11.60 -9.87 -12.66
CA ILE A 63 -13.04 -9.88 -12.92
C ILE A 63 -13.32 -9.92 -14.43
N GLY A 64 -12.68 -9.04 -15.20
CA GLY A 64 -12.91 -8.94 -16.64
C GLY A 64 -12.57 -10.24 -17.37
N ARG A 65 -11.51 -10.93 -16.95
CA ARG A 65 -11.08 -12.18 -17.60
C ARG A 65 -11.78 -13.42 -17.05
N ILE A 66 -11.93 -13.56 -15.73
CA ILE A 66 -12.49 -14.77 -15.11
C ILE A 66 -14.02 -14.76 -15.17
N LEU A 67 -14.68 -13.67 -14.74
CA LEU A 67 -16.14 -13.63 -14.64
C LEU A 67 -16.81 -13.38 -16.00
N PHE A 68 -16.23 -12.49 -16.81
CA PHE A 68 -16.83 -12.10 -18.09
C PHE A 68 -16.14 -12.72 -19.31
N GLY A 69 -15.02 -13.43 -19.12
CA GLY A 69 -14.31 -14.09 -20.22
C GLY A 69 -13.71 -13.13 -21.27
N LEU A 70 -13.61 -11.83 -21.00
CA LEU A 70 -13.25 -10.81 -22.00
C LEU A 70 -11.81 -10.99 -22.51
N ILE A 71 -11.59 -10.72 -23.80
CA ILE A 71 -10.29 -10.84 -24.48
C ILE A 71 -10.06 -9.63 -25.39
N GLY A 72 -8.79 -9.23 -25.54
CA GLY A 72 -8.37 -8.21 -26.50
C GLY A 72 -9.03 -6.85 -26.25
N TRP A 73 -9.70 -6.33 -27.28
CA TRP A 73 -10.34 -5.01 -27.25
C TRP A 73 -11.45 -4.88 -26.21
N PHE A 74 -12.22 -5.93 -25.95
CA PHE A 74 -13.27 -5.88 -24.93
C PHE A 74 -12.70 -5.79 -23.52
N LEU A 75 -11.59 -6.49 -23.26
CA LEU A 75 -10.88 -6.41 -21.98
C LEU A 75 -10.21 -5.03 -21.81
N PHE A 76 -9.75 -4.43 -22.91
CA PHE A 76 -9.24 -3.05 -22.91
C PHE A 76 -10.34 -2.02 -22.63
N LEU A 77 -11.51 -2.13 -23.26
CA LEU A 77 -12.66 -1.25 -22.97
C LEU A 77 -13.12 -1.41 -21.53
N TRP A 78 -13.15 -2.64 -21.02
CA TRP A 78 -13.43 -2.93 -19.61
C TRP A 78 -12.46 -2.21 -18.67
N MET A 79 -11.16 -2.30 -18.94
CA MET A 79 -10.14 -1.56 -18.20
C MET A 79 -10.41 -0.05 -18.21
N LEU A 80 -10.75 0.55 -19.36
CA LEU A 80 -11.06 1.98 -19.43
C LEU A 80 -12.25 2.36 -18.55
N VAL A 81 -13.34 1.58 -18.60
CA VAL A 81 -14.52 1.82 -17.77
C VAL A 81 -14.16 1.83 -16.29
N TRP A 82 -13.36 0.87 -15.82
CA TRP A 82 -12.89 0.82 -14.44
C TRP A 82 -11.92 1.95 -14.11
N TRP A 83 -11.06 2.33 -15.04
CA TRP A 83 -10.15 3.46 -14.86
C TRP A 83 -10.90 4.78 -14.65
N PHE A 84 -12.01 5.00 -15.36
CA PHE A 84 -12.83 6.19 -15.17
C PHE A 84 -13.73 6.11 -13.94
N LEU A 85 -14.43 4.99 -13.70
CA LEU A 85 -15.43 4.88 -12.63
C LEU A 85 -14.82 4.71 -11.24
N PHE A 86 -13.77 3.90 -11.12
CA PHE A 86 -13.19 3.56 -9.83
C PHE A 86 -12.58 4.75 -9.05
N PRO A 87 -11.88 5.72 -9.66
CA PRO A 87 -11.46 6.94 -8.97
C PRO A 87 -12.58 7.60 -8.17
N PHE A 88 -13.74 7.76 -8.81
CA PHE A 88 -14.89 8.41 -8.18
C PHE A 88 -15.42 7.54 -7.04
N ALA A 89 -15.53 6.23 -7.26
CA ALA A 89 -15.96 5.30 -6.22
C ALA A 89 -15.05 5.35 -4.98
N VAL A 90 -13.72 5.36 -5.15
CA VAL A 90 -12.77 5.44 -4.04
C VAL A 90 -12.91 6.78 -3.31
N SER A 91 -12.95 7.89 -4.04
CA SER A 91 -13.01 9.22 -3.44
C SER A 91 -14.32 9.44 -2.66
N PHE A 92 -15.46 8.99 -3.18
CA PHE A 92 -16.76 9.17 -2.55
C PHE A 92 -17.09 8.12 -1.48
N LEU A 93 -16.78 6.84 -1.72
CA LEU A 93 -17.22 5.74 -0.85
C LEU A 93 -16.18 5.37 0.22
N ILE A 94 -14.89 5.30 -0.16
CA ILE A 94 -13.83 4.77 0.70
C ILE A 94 -13.22 5.87 1.54
N LEU A 95 -12.72 6.91 0.87
CA LEU A 95 -11.93 7.95 1.54
C LEU A 95 -12.80 9.06 2.11
N LYS A 96 -14.09 9.14 1.70
CA LYS A 96 -15.07 10.14 2.15
C LYS A 96 -14.42 11.51 2.35
N TYR A 97 -13.62 11.94 1.38
CA TYR A 97 -12.93 13.21 1.50
C TYR A 97 -13.97 14.31 1.66
N GLU A 98 -13.79 15.18 2.65
CA GLU A 98 -14.54 16.43 2.70
C GLU A 98 -14.35 17.12 1.34
N TYR A 99 -15.47 17.54 0.75
CA TYR A 99 -15.47 18.08 -0.59
C TYR A 99 -14.69 19.41 -0.61
N ASP A 100 -13.42 19.35 -0.97
CA ASP A 100 -12.57 20.52 -1.21
C ASP A 100 -12.47 20.75 -2.72
N LYS A 101 -12.94 21.91 -3.17
CA LYS A 101 -12.97 22.29 -4.59
C LYS A 101 -11.57 22.37 -5.21
N GLU A 102 -10.53 22.63 -4.42
CA GLU A 102 -9.16 22.72 -4.92
C GLU A 102 -8.53 21.35 -5.15
N GLU A 103 -8.83 20.37 -4.30
CA GLU A 103 -8.36 18.99 -4.45
C GLU A 103 -9.16 18.21 -5.52
N TRP A 104 -10.46 18.49 -5.64
CA TRP A 104 -11.40 17.81 -6.54
C TRP A 104 -11.37 18.32 -7.99
N THR A 105 -10.19 18.26 -8.62
CA THR A 105 -10.09 18.42 -10.08
C THR A 105 -10.01 17.06 -10.77
N TRP A 106 -10.65 16.94 -11.95
CA TRP A 106 -10.63 15.71 -12.77
C TRP A 106 -9.20 15.19 -12.99
N LYS A 107 -8.25 16.12 -13.16
CA LYS A 107 -6.83 15.80 -13.30
C LYS A 107 -6.26 15.14 -12.04
N ASN A 108 -6.55 15.68 -10.86
CA ASN A 108 -6.06 15.12 -9.59
C ASN A 108 -6.73 13.78 -9.24
N ILE A 109 -7.92 13.51 -9.77
CA ILE A 109 -8.64 12.27 -9.51
C ILE A 109 -8.20 11.15 -10.47
N ILE A 110 -8.03 11.45 -11.75
CA ILE A 110 -7.83 10.42 -12.79
C ILE A 110 -6.34 10.16 -13.06
N LEU A 111 -5.51 11.20 -13.02
CA LEU A 111 -4.10 11.14 -13.43
C LEU A 111 -3.21 10.36 -12.45
N PRO A 112 -3.35 10.52 -11.11
CA PRO A 112 -2.47 9.83 -10.18
C PRO A 112 -2.64 8.32 -10.23
N GLY A 113 -1.53 7.61 -10.34
CA GLY A 113 -1.52 6.14 -10.32
C GLY A 113 -2.07 5.47 -11.58
N ILE A 114 -2.27 6.20 -12.69
CA ILE A 114 -2.70 5.59 -13.97
C ILE A 114 -1.70 4.53 -14.46
N GLY A 115 -0.41 4.83 -14.37
CA GLY A 115 0.65 3.92 -14.81
C GLY A 115 0.61 2.61 -14.03
N ILE A 116 0.57 2.67 -12.69
CA ILE A 116 0.55 1.46 -11.87
C ILE A 116 -0.74 0.66 -12.03
N TYR A 117 -1.88 1.35 -12.24
CA TYR A 117 -3.15 0.71 -12.57
C TYR A 117 -3.02 -0.08 -13.88
N PHE A 118 -2.50 0.54 -14.94
CA PHE A 118 -2.32 -0.11 -16.24
C PHE A 118 -1.33 -1.28 -16.16
N PHE A 119 -0.17 -1.09 -15.53
CA PHE A 119 0.84 -2.15 -15.39
C PHE A 119 0.33 -3.34 -14.59
N SER A 120 -0.33 -3.11 -13.45
CA SER A 120 -0.91 -4.19 -12.64
C SER A 120 -2.01 -4.95 -13.39
N PHE A 121 -2.88 -4.23 -14.10
CA PHE A 121 -3.90 -4.82 -14.97
C PHE A 121 -3.28 -5.71 -16.05
N MET A 122 -2.25 -5.20 -16.74
CA MET A 122 -1.58 -5.94 -17.82
C MET A 122 -0.89 -7.21 -17.30
N ILE A 123 -0.12 -7.12 -16.22
CA ILE A 123 0.58 -8.27 -15.64
C ILE A 123 -0.43 -9.35 -15.24
N VAL A 124 -1.46 -8.99 -14.48
CA VAL A 124 -2.47 -9.94 -14.01
C VAL A 124 -3.31 -10.48 -15.17
N GLY A 125 -3.72 -9.62 -16.10
CA GLY A 125 -4.52 -10.01 -17.26
C GLY A 125 -3.78 -10.96 -18.19
N VAL A 126 -2.51 -10.69 -18.52
CA VAL A 126 -1.68 -11.57 -19.34
C VAL A 126 -1.44 -12.90 -18.62
N PHE A 127 -1.13 -12.85 -17.33
CA PHE A 127 -0.88 -14.06 -16.53
C PHE A 127 -2.13 -14.95 -16.47
N LEU A 128 -3.30 -14.38 -16.17
CA LEU A 128 -4.58 -15.10 -16.16
C LEU A 128 -4.95 -15.63 -17.54
N HIS A 129 -4.78 -14.82 -18.59
CA HIS A 129 -5.06 -15.26 -19.95
C HIS A 129 -4.17 -16.45 -20.34
N THR A 130 -2.88 -16.38 -20.01
CA THR A 130 -1.92 -17.46 -20.26
C THR A 130 -2.30 -18.73 -19.50
N ILE A 131 -2.62 -18.62 -18.21
CA ILE A 131 -3.07 -19.76 -17.39
C ILE A 131 -4.31 -20.40 -18.00
N LEU A 132 -5.34 -19.60 -18.31
CA LEU A 132 -6.60 -20.12 -18.85
C LEU A 132 -6.44 -20.74 -20.24
N TYR A 133 -5.51 -20.22 -21.04
CA TYR A 133 -5.22 -20.76 -22.37
C TYR A 133 -4.47 -22.09 -22.30
N PHE A 134 -3.45 -22.19 -21.45
CA PHE A 134 -2.61 -23.39 -21.33
C PHE A 134 -3.18 -24.45 -20.37
N ILE A 135 -4.10 -24.08 -19.47
CA ILE A 135 -4.77 -24.98 -18.53
C ILE A 135 -6.28 -24.90 -18.77
N PRO A 136 -6.81 -25.62 -19.78
CA PRO A 136 -8.22 -25.54 -20.17
C PRO A 136 -9.19 -25.89 -19.02
N ASN A 137 -8.79 -26.83 -18.15
CA ASN A 137 -9.58 -27.27 -16.99
C ASN A 137 -9.57 -26.29 -15.80
N PHE A 138 -8.81 -25.19 -15.87
CA PHE A 138 -8.79 -24.21 -14.78
C PHE A 138 -10.16 -23.52 -14.60
N SER A 139 -10.91 -23.36 -15.70
CA SER A 139 -12.31 -22.90 -15.68
C SER A 139 -13.21 -23.87 -14.89
N SER A 140 -13.11 -25.17 -15.18
CA SER A 140 -13.90 -26.22 -14.52
C SER A 140 -13.65 -26.34 -13.01
N ILE A 141 -12.44 -26.01 -12.54
CA ILE A 141 -12.14 -25.99 -11.11
C ILE A 141 -12.85 -24.81 -10.42
N LEU A 142 -12.92 -23.64 -11.06
CA LEU A 142 -13.66 -22.49 -10.53
C LEU A 142 -15.18 -22.71 -10.55
N GLU A 143 -15.71 -23.36 -11.59
CA GLU A 143 -17.12 -23.76 -11.69
C GLU A 143 -17.53 -24.83 -10.66
N LEU A 144 -16.57 -25.61 -10.14
CA LEU A 144 -16.82 -26.60 -9.08
C LEU A 144 -16.95 -25.98 -7.68
N TYR A 145 -16.49 -24.73 -7.49
CA TYR A 145 -16.49 -24.03 -6.20
C TYR A 145 -17.49 -22.87 -6.12
N LEU A 146 -18.23 -22.60 -7.20
CA LEU A 146 -19.24 -21.54 -7.31
C LEU A 146 -20.62 -22.17 -7.50
#